data_AF-A0A5V0Q2Y2-F1
#
_entry.id   AF-A0A5V0Q2Y2-F1
#
_cell.length_a   1.000
_cell.length_b   1.000
_cell.length_c   1.000
_cell.angle_alpha   90.00
_cell.angle_beta   90.00
_cell.angle_gamma   90.00
#
_symmetry.space_group_name_H-M   'P 1'
#
loop_
_entity.id
_entity.type
_entity.pdbx_description
1 polymer ?
#
loop_
_entity_poly.entity_id
_entity_poly.type
_entity_poly.pdbx_seq_one_letter_code
_entity_poly.pdbx_strand_id
1 'polypeptide(L)'
;MSGIITTTVYTLNELSFPAQERARDWYRQHNTDRNWYENVYEDFREVCDTFGVDLRQRVIRLSNGSFMQEPCIWFSGFGSQGDGVCFEGRWHWQPATARKIREYAPQDHELHRIAEALQTVQKRNFWQLQAEVSHLGRYCHPYSMGITVTRDSPVGQAMTTDAETSVSEALRDLAFWLYRQLENEYDWMTSDSAVDEAILINEYTFTKAGIRFG
;
A
#
# COMPACT_ATOMS: atom_id res chain seq x y z
N MET A 1 -26.11 -43.05 21.57
CA MET A 1 -25.14 -42.81 22.67
C MET A 1 -24.02 -41.96 22.10
N SER A 2 -23.78 -40.78 22.69
CA SER A 2 -22.62 -39.94 22.37
C SER A 2 -21.43 -40.38 23.23
N GLY A 3 -20.25 -40.56 22.63
CA GLY A 3 -19.00 -40.83 23.34
C GLY A 3 -18.19 -39.55 23.55
N ILE A 4 -17.48 -39.45 24.68
CA ILE A 4 -16.55 -38.35 24.96
C ILE A 4 -15.16 -38.77 24.49
N ILE A 5 -14.51 -37.94 23.68
CA ILE A 5 -13.10 -38.09 23.27
C ILE A 5 -12.29 -37.02 23.99
N THR A 6 -11.20 -37.43 24.64
CA THR A 6 -10.24 -36.51 25.29
C THR A 6 -9.01 -36.36 24.39
N THR A 7 -8.60 -35.13 24.11
CA THR A 7 -7.40 -34.83 23.30
C THR A 7 -6.51 -33.84 24.04
N THR A 8 -5.23 -34.16 24.19
CA THR A 8 -4.22 -33.24 24.72
C THR A 8 -3.79 -32.27 23.63
N VAL A 9 -3.81 -30.98 23.96
CA VAL A 9 -3.38 -29.89 23.10
C VAL A 9 -2.22 -29.12 23.73
N TYR A 10 -1.50 -28.39 22.90
CA TYR A 10 -0.27 -27.68 23.23
C TYR A 10 -0.38 -26.24 22.73
N THR A 11 0.18 -25.32 23.50
CA THR A 11 0.50 -23.96 23.05
C THR A 11 1.75 -23.98 22.17
N LEU A 12 1.97 -22.92 21.39
CA LEU A 12 3.09 -22.84 20.44
C LEU A 12 4.46 -23.09 21.11
N ASN A 13 4.66 -22.54 22.32
CA ASN A 13 5.92 -22.65 23.06
C ASN A 13 6.19 -24.07 23.62
N GLU A 14 5.17 -24.93 23.66
CA GLU A 14 5.29 -26.32 24.12
C GLU A 14 5.60 -27.30 22.97
N LEU A 15 5.56 -26.84 21.73
CA LEU A 15 5.83 -27.64 20.54
C LEU A 15 7.34 -27.79 20.29
N SER A 16 7.72 -28.88 19.60
CA SER A 16 9.06 -28.99 19.03
C SER A 16 9.23 -28.04 17.84
N PHE A 17 10.47 -27.66 17.50
CA PHE A 17 10.74 -26.77 16.36
C PHE A 17 10.01 -27.18 15.05
N PRO A 18 10.02 -28.46 14.61
CA PRO A 18 9.28 -28.83 13.38
C PRO A 18 7.75 -28.71 13.50
N ALA A 19 7.21 -28.80 14.71
CA ALA A 19 5.79 -28.62 14.96
C ALA A 19 5.42 -27.12 15.06
N GLN A 20 6.33 -26.27 15.54
CA GLN A 20 6.18 -24.81 15.49
C GLN A 20 6.12 -24.30 14.06
N GLU A 21 7.03 -24.77 13.18
CA GLU A 21 6.99 -24.41 11.75
C GLU A 21 5.64 -24.76 11.10
N ARG A 22 5.09 -25.94 11.38
CA ARG A 22 3.76 -26.32 10.87
C ARG A 22 2.64 -25.44 11.41
N ALA A 23 2.72 -25.03 12.67
CA ALA A 23 1.77 -24.11 13.27
C ALA A 23 1.84 -22.72 12.61
N ARG A 24 3.06 -22.21 12.33
CA ARG A 24 3.29 -20.95 11.61
C ARG A 24 2.77 -21.02 10.18
N ASP A 25 3.06 -22.09 9.45
CA ASP A 25 2.58 -22.30 8.09
C ASP A 25 1.04 -22.33 8.05
N TRP A 26 0.41 -23.02 9.00
CA TRP A 26 -1.04 -22.99 9.14
C TRP A 26 -1.55 -21.56 9.34
N TYR A 27 -0.93 -20.78 10.23
CA TYR A 27 -1.36 -19.41 10.50
C TYR A 27 -1.22 -18.52 9.25
N ARG A 28 -0.07 -18.55 8.56
CA ARG A 28 0.17 -17.78 7.33
C ARG A 28 -0.84 -18.08 6.23
N GLN A 29 -1.28 -19.33 6.12
CA GLN A 29 -2.25 -19.74 5.10
C GLN A 29 -3.69 -19.30 5.42
N HIS A 30 -4.01 -19.07 6.69
CA HIS A 30 -5.41 -18.92 7.14
C HIS A 30 -5.72 -17.56 7.77
N ASN A 31 -4.72 -16.79 8.20
CA ASN A 31 -4.94 -15.61 9.03
C ASN A 31 -4.32 -14.30 8.49
N THR A 32 -4.08 -14.22 7.18
CA THR A 32 -3.85 -12.92 6.54
C THR A 32 -5.19 -12.17 6.53
N ASP A 33 -5.33 -11.19 7.43
CA ASP A 33 -6.53 -10.34 7.48
C ASP A 33 -6.81 -9.77 6.07
N ARG A 34 -8.07 -9.74 5.65
CA ARG A 34 -8.47 -9.23 4.32
C ARG A 34 -8.13 -7.76 4.13
N ASN A 35 -7.87 -7.04 5.23
CA ASN A 35 -7.59 -5.61 5.26
C ASN A 35 -6.19 -5.30 5.83
N TRP A 36 -5.24 -6.23 5.75
CA TRP A 36 -3.88 -6.04 6.28
C TRP A 36 -3.18 -4.77 5.74
N TYR A 37 -3.54 -4.33 4.54
CA TYR A 37 -3.00 -3.15 3.87
C TYR A 37 -3.63 -1.81 4.32
N GLU A 38 -4.67 -1.81 5.14
CA GLU A 38 -5.45 -0.60 5.45
C GLU A 38 -4.59 0.50 6.09
N ASN A 39 -3.71 0.14 7.04
CA ASN A 39 -2.82 1.12 7.67
C ASN A 39 -1.85 1.76 6.67
N VAL A 40 -1.36 0.95 5.72
CA VAL A 40 -0.47 1.43 4.64
C VAL A 40 -1.22 2.36 3.69
N TYR A 41 -2.49 2.06 3.41
CA TYR A 41 -3.33 2.92 2.58
C TYR A 41 -3.66 4.24 3.29
N GLU A 42 -3.92 4.24 4.58
CA GLU A 42 -4.15 5.47 5.35
C GLU A 42 -2.89 6.34 5.42
N ASP A 43 -1.71 5.75 5.64
CA ASP A 43 -0.42 6.47 5.54
C ASP A 43 -0.21 7.07 4.14
N PHE A 44 -0.50 6.29 3.09
CA PHE A 44 -0.39 6.75 1.72
C PHE A 44 -1.34 7.91 1.42
N ARG A 45 -2.54 7.95 2.00
CA ARG A 45 -3.48 9.07 1.85
C ARG A 45 -2.92 10.36 2.45
N GLU A 46 -2.34 10.31 3.64
CA GLU A 46 -1.68 11.46 4.27
C GLU A 46 -0.49 11.96 3.45
N VAL A 47 0.28 11.03 2.86
CA VAL A 47 1.35 11.36 1.92
C VAL A 47 0.75 12.04 0.67
N CYS A 48 -0.26 11.45 0.03
CA CYS A 48 -0.95 12.03 -1.12
C CYS A 48 -1.46 13.46 -0.84
N ASP A 49 -2.14 13.66 0.28
CA ASP A 49 -2.66 14.97 0.70
C ASP A 49 -1.52 16.00 0.86
N THR A 50 -0.37 15.58 1.37
CA THR A 50 0.82 16.44 1.48
C THR A 50 1.42 16.78 0.11
N PHE A 51 1.39 15.84 -0.83
CA PHE A 51 1.85 16.00 -2.21
C PHE A 51 0.88 16.78 -3.11
N GLY A 52 -0.37 16.96 -2.68
CA GLY A 52 -1.44 17.54 -3.50
C GLY A 52 -2.03 16.56 -4.50
N VAL A 53 -2.09 15.28 -4.14
CA VAL A 53 -2.75 14.24 -4.92
C VAL A 53 -4.13 13.97 -4.33
N ASP A 54 -5.17 14.47 -4.99
CA ASP A 54 -6.56 14.13 -4.70
C ASP A 54 -6.86 12.73 -5.27
N LEU A 55 -6.80 11.70 -4.41
CA LEU A 55 -7.14 10.33 -4.82
C LEU A 55 -8.60 10.23 -5.23
N ARG A 56 -8.85 9.68 -6.42
CA ARG A 56 -10.21 9.39 -6.88
C ARG A 56 -10.84 8.38 -5.93
N GLN A 57 -12.11 8.59 -5.60
CA GLN A 57 -12.88 7.69 -4.75
C GLN A 57 -13.84 6.85 -5.60
N ARG A 58 -13.93 5.55 -5.32
CA ARG A 58 -14.98 4.67 -5.85
C ARG A 58 -16.02 4.39 -4.77
N VAL A 59 -17.28 4.35 -5.17
CA VAL A 59 -18.39 3.98 -4.28
C VAL A 59 -18.68 2.50 -4.47
N ILE A 60 -18.55 1.72 -3.39
CA ILE A 60 -18.85 0.30 -3.34
C ILE A 60 -20.16 0.09 -2.59
N ARG A 61 -21.05 -0.70 -3.17
CA ARG A 61 -22.27 -1.14 -2.48
C ARG A 61 -21.96 -2.40 -1.67
N LEU A 62 -22.18 -2.32 -0.36
CA LEU A 62 -22.01 -3.44 0.56
C LEU A 62 -23.23 -4.36 0.55
N SER A 63 -23.04 -5.61 0.98
CA SER A 63 -24.07 -6.65 1.00
C SER A 63 -25.27 -6.31 1.90
N ASN A 64 -25.05 -5.50 2.94
CA ASN A 64 -26.08 -4.96 3.83
C ASN A 64 -26.88 -3.79 3.22
N GLY A 65 -26.59 -3.40 1.98
CA GLY A 65 -27.26 -2.31 1.28
C GLY A 65 -26.68 -0.92 1.54
N SER A 66 -25.67 -0.77 2.41
CA SER A 66 -24.96 0.49 2.61
C SER A 66 -23.90 0.73 1.55
N PHE A 67 -23.33 1.94 1.54
CA PHE A 67 -22.27 2.34 0.63
C PHE A 67 -20.97 2.59 1.40
N MET A 68 -19.85 2.25 0.78
CA MET A 68 -18.50 2.52 1.25
C MET A 68 -17.76 3.33 0.18
N GLN A 69 -16.97 4.32 0.60
CA GLN A 69 -16.01 4.96 -0.28
C GLN A 69 -14.65 4.32 -0.07
N GLU A 70 -13.98 4.01 -1.16
CA GLU A 70 -12.62 3.49 -1.16
C GLU A 70 -11.78 4.31 -2.15
N PRO A 71 -10.53 4.65 -1.81
CA PRO A 71 -9.64 5.26 -2.78
C PRO A 71 -9.41 4.29 -3.95
N CYS A 72 -9.30 4.84 -5.16
CA CYS A 72 -8.94 4.08 -6.36
C CYS A 72 -7.45 3.74 -6.34
N ILE A 73 -7.06 2.87 -5.39
CA ILE A 73 -5.76 2.23 -5.30
C ILE A 73 -5.94 0.78 -5.75
N TRP A 74 -5.07 0.33 -6.62
CA TRP A 74 -5.12 -0.99 -7.25
C TRP A 74 -3.81 -1.70 -7.00
N PHE A 75 -3.87 -2.84 -6.30
CA PHE A 75 -2.70 -3.58 -5.86
C PHE A 75 -2.77 -5.03 -6.36
N SER A 76 -1.60 -5.59 -6.71
CA SER A 76 -1.35 -7.01 -6.94
C SER A 76 0.02 -7.34 -6.36
N GLY A 77 0.18 -8.45 -5.65
CA GLY A 77 1.43 -8.85 -5.00
C GLY A 77 1.37 -10.29 -4.51
N PHE A 78 2.48 -10.94 -4.10
CA PHE A 78 3.90 -10.66 -4.38
C PHE A 78 4.54 -11.86 -5.14
N GLY A 79 3.72 -12.55 -5.92
CA GLY A 79 4.03 -13.88 -6.46
C GLY A 79 4.11 -13.95 -7.98
N SER A 80 3.93 -12.84 -8.70
CA SER A 80 3.83 -12.84 -10.16
C SER A 80 4.53 -11.66 -10.82
N GLN A 81 5.04 -11.91 -12.04
CA GLN A 81 5.54 -10.84 -12.89
C GLN A 81 4.38 -9.92 -13.29
N GLY A 82 4.48 -8.64 -12.92
CA GLY A 82 3.43 -7.64 -13.13
C GLY A 82 2.68 -7.24 -11.86
N ASP A 83 3.07 -7.80 -10.71
CA ASP A 83 2.70 -7.29 -9.40
C ASP A 83 3.23 -5.86 -9.19
N GLY A 84 2.47 -5.09 -8.42
CA GLY A 84 2.70 -3.68 -8.24
C GLY A 84 1.49 -2.99 -7.65
N VAL A 85 1.56 -1.67 -7.66
CA VAL A 85 0.44 -0.81 -7.29
C VAL A 85 0.28 0.30 -8.30
N CYS A 86 -0.96 0.74 -8.52
CA CYS A 86 -1.25 1.98 -9.21
C CYS A 86 -2.43 2.69 -8.53
N PHE A 87 -2.58 3.97 -8.78
CA PHE A 87 -3.67 4.77 -8.23
C PHE A 87 -4.28 5.69 -9.28
N GLU A 88 -5.50 6.16 -9.02
CA GLU A 88 -6.16 7.21 -9.80
C GLU A 88 -6.34 8.47 -8.97
N GLY A 89 -6.25 9.63 -9.61
CA GLY A 89 -6.42 10.89 -8.92
C GLY A 89 -6.01 12.10 -9.73
N ARG A 90 -6.02 13.25 -9.07
CA ARG A 90 -5.56 14.51 -9.63
C ARG A 90 -4.42 15.05 -8.80
N TRP A 91 -3.33 15.39 -9.45
CA TRP A 91 -2.23 16.09 -8.81
C TRP A 91 -2.29 17.58 -9.12
N HIS A 92 -2.23 18.39 -8.08
CA HIS A 92 -2.07 19.83 -8.16
C HIS A 92 -0.90 20.28 -7.29
N TRP A 93 -0.28 21.40 -7.65
CA TRP A 93 0.80 21.94 -6.83
C TRP A 93 0.31 22.29 -5.41
N GLN A 94 1.11 21.96 -4.41
CA GLN A 94 0.97 22.50 -3.07
C GLN A 94 2.24 23.24 -2.63
N PRO A 95 2.12 24.48 -2.12
CA PRO A 95 3.24 25.17 -1.51
C PRO A 95 3.79 24.38 -0.31
N ALA A 96 5.12 24.38 -0.16
CA ALA A 96 5.83 23.77 0.95
C ALA A 96 5.73 22.24 1.09
N THR A 97 5.30 21.48 0.06
CA THR A 97 5.31 20.00 0.06
C THR A 97 6.63 19.41 0.55
N ALA A 98 7.77 19.85 0.00
CA ALA A 98 9.08 19.33 0.40
C ALA A 98 9.45 19.61 1.87
N ARG A 99 8.92 20.67 2.49
CA ARG A 99 9.11 20.92 3.93
C ARG A 99 8.21 20.02 4.76
N LYS A 100 6.92 19.96 4.42
CA LYS A 100 5.93 19.13 5.12
C LYS A 100 6.32 17.65 5.09
N ILE A 101 6.80 17.13 3.96
CA ILE A 101 7.27 15.75 3.84
C ILE A 101 8.46 15.47 4.75
N ARG A 102 9.42 16.41 4.89
CA ARG A 102 10.55 16.25 5.81
C ARG A 102 10.13 16.28 7.28
N GLU A 103 9.04 16.95 7.61
CA GLU A 103 8.44 16.94 8.95
C GLU A 103 7.68 15.63 9.21
N TYR A 104 6.94 15.15 8.20
CA TYR A 104 6.14 13.93 8.25
C TYR A 104 7.01 12.66 8.31
N ALA A 105 7.93 12.51 7.38
CA ALA A 105 8.76 11.32 7.20
C ALA A 105 10.26 11.70 7.14
N PRO A 106 10.85 12.14 8.26
CA PRO A 106 12.20 12.75 8.28
C PRO A 106 13.33 11.83 7.80
N GLN A 107 13.12 10.51 7.80
CA GLN A 107 14.09 9.52 7.35
C GLN A 107 13.76 8.92 5.97
N ASP A 108 12.64 9.31 5.36
CA ASP A 108 12.24 8.78 4.05
C ASP A 108 12.86 9.59 2.91
N HIS A 109 14.08 9.21 2.55
CA HIS A 109 14.83 9.84 1.47
C HIS A 109 14.13 9.74 0.11
N GLU A 110 13.26 8.74 -0.09
CA GLU A 110 12.56 8.56 -1.36
C GLU A 110 11.42 9.58 -1.50
N LEU A 111 10.59 9.75 -0.46
CA LEU A 111 9.59 10.82 -0.45
C LEU A 111 10.24 12.20 -0.59
N HIS A 112 11.41 12.42 0.04
CA HIS A 112 12.16 13.66 -0.12
C HIS A 112 12.55 13.91 -1.58
N ARG A 113 13.08 12.88 -2.25
CA ARG A 113 13.50 12.94 -3.66
C ARG A 113 12.31 13.23 -4.58
N ILE A 114 11.17 12.56 -4.38
CA ILE A 114 9.96 12.77 -5.19
C ILE A 114 9.46 14.22 -5.02
N ALA A 115 9.42 14.73 -3.79
CA ALA A 115 8.98 16.10 -3.51
C ALA A 115 9.90 17.15 -4.17
N GLU A 116 11.22 16.93 -4.11
CA GLU A 116 12.20 17.79 -4.78
C GLU A 116 12.09 17.76 -6.31
N ALA A 117 11.84 16.59 -6.89
CA ALA A 117 11.64 16.43 -8.33
C ALA A 117 10.41 17.22 -8.82
N LEU A 118 9.27 17.06 -8.14
CA LEU A 118 8.03 17.80 -8.44
C LEU A 118 8.21 19.32 -8.25
N GLN A 119 8.90 19.74 -7.19
CA GLN A 119 9.19 21.15 -6.96
C GLN A 119 10.09 21.75 -8.07
N THR A 120 11.08 20.99 -8.54
CA THR A 120 12.02 21.44 -9.57
C THR A 120 11.34 21.64 -10.92
N VAL A 121 10.46 20.72 -11.33
CA VAL A 121 9.69 20.85 -12.57
C VAL A 121 8.62 21.95 -12.47
N GLN A 122 7.96 22.10 -11.32
CA GLN A 122 7.00 23.18 -11.10
C GLN A 122 7.62 24.57 -11.15
N LYS A 123 8.79 24.77 -10.52
CA LYS A 123 9.51 26.05 -10.55
C LYS A 123 9.79 26.52 -11.97
N ARG A 124 10.15 25.59 -12.88
CA ARG A 124 10.42 25.87 -14.30
C ARG A 124 9.16 26.18 -15.10
N ASN A 125 7.99 25.80 -14.59
CA ASN A 125 6.68 26.00 -15.19
C ASN A 125 5.82 27.01 -14.41
N PHE A 126 6.47 27.88 -13.61
CA PHE A 126 5.83 28.95 -12.86
C PHE A 126 4.71 28.48 -11.92
N TRP A 127 4.82 27.26 -11.37
CA TRP A 127 3.86 26.67 -10.43
C TRP A 127 2.47 26.41 -11.03
N GLN A 128 2.40 26.20 -12.34
CA GLN A 128 1.15 26.05 -13.11
C GLN A 128 0.89 24.63 -13.60
N LEU A 129 1.71 23.63 -13.23
CA LEU A 129 1.46 22.26 -13.66
C LEU A 129 0.40 21.59 -12.79
N GLN A 130 -0.36 20.71 -13.43
CA GLN A 130 -1.29 19.77 -12.81
C GLN A 130 -1.30 18.48 -13.62
N ALA A 131 -1.76 17.37 -13.04
CA ALA A 131 -1.87 16.11 -13.75
C ALA A 131 -3.14 15.34 -13.40
N GLU A 132 -3.72 14.66 -14.39
CA GLU A 132 -4.73 13.62 -14.17
C GLU A 132 -4.02 12.26 -14.25
N VAL A 133 -4.31 11.40 -13.27
CA VAL A 133 -3.80 10.04 -13.19
C VAL A 133 -4.97 9.07 -13.32
N SER A 134 -4.85 8.15 -14.28
CA SER A 134 -5.84 7.13 -14.57
C SER A 134 -5.22 5.74 -14.59
N HIS A 135 -5.99 4.70 -14.27
CA HIS A 135 -5.56 3.32 -14.39
C HIS A 135 -5.91 2.76 -15.77
N LEU A 136 -4.91 2.33 -16.53
CA LEU A 136 -5.09 1.77 -17.86
C LEU A 136 -5.02 0.24 -17.82
N GLY A 137 -6.14 -0.41 -18.16
CA GLY A 137 -6.20 -1.86 -18.33
C GLY A 137 -6.38 -2.63 -17.02
N ARG A 138 -5.80 -3.83 -16.95
CA ARG A 138 -6.01 -4.78 -15.84
C ARG A 138 -4.80 -4.95 -14.92
N TYR A 139 -3.64 -4.44 -15.32
CA TYR A 139 -2.41 -4.62 -14.55
C TYR A 139 -2.30 -3.55 -13.47
N CYS A 140 -2.00 -3.95 -12.23
CA CYS A 140 -1.77 -3.06 -11.11
C CYS A 140 -0.27 -2.77 -11.02
N HIS A 141 0.24 -1.81 -11.80
CA HIS A 141 1.68 -1.51 -11.85
C HIS A 141 1.88 0.00 -12.12
N PRO A 142 2.94 0.66 -11.62
CA PRO A 142 3.13 2.10 -11.87
C PRO A 142 3.11 2.49 -13.36
N TYR A 143 3.62 1.64 -14.25
CA TYR A 143 3.56 1.86 -15.70
C TYR A 143 2.19 1.60 -16.35
N SER A 144 1.20 1.09 -15.62
CA SER A 144 -0.20 1.07 -16.08
C SER A 144 -0.93 2.38 -15.78
N MET A 145 -0.28 3.34 -15.12
CA MET A 145 -0.84 4.67 -14.90
C MET A 145 -0.75 5.51 -16.19
N GLY A 146 -1.92 5.87 -16.71
CA GLY A 146 -2.08 6.91 -17.72
C GLY A 146 -2.02 8.28 -17.05
N ILE A 147 -0.94 9.01 -17.27
CA ILE A 147 -0.68 10.31 -16.65
C ILE A 147 -0.72 11.37 -17.74
N THR A 148 -1.61 12.35 -17.60
CA THR A 148 -1.70 13.50 -18.50
C THR A 148 -1.35 14.75 -17.74
N VAL A 149 -0.27 15.41 -18.11
CA VAL A 149 0.21 16.64 -17.48
C VAL A 149 -0.27 17.84 -18.29
N THR A 150 -0.76 18.87 -17.62
CA THR A 150 -1.18 20.11 -18.27
C THR A 150 -0.60 21.32 -17.54
N ARG A 151 -0.50 22.44 -18.24
CA ARG A 151 -0.09 23.72 -17.67
C ARG A 151 -1.24 24.70 -17.77
N ASP A 152 -1.73 25.19 -16.63
CA ASP A 152 -2.76 26.22 -16.59
C ASP A 152 -2.12 27.60 -16.78
N SER A 153 -1.85 27.93 -18.04
CA SER A 153 -1.28 29.23 -18.42
C SER A 153 -2.40 30.19 -18.86
N PRO A 154 -2.59 31.35 -18.18
CA PRO A 154 -3.57 32.36 -18.59
C PRO A 154 -3.34 32.93 -19.99
N VAL A 155 -2.13 32.78 -20.52
CA VAL A 155 -1.71 33.28 -21.84
C VAL A 155 -1.43 32.15 -22.84
N GLY A 156 -1.79 30.90 -22.51
CA GLY A 156 -1.63 29.75 -23.39
C GLY A 156 -0.18 29.30 -23.62
N GLN A 157 0.74 29.61 -22.71
CA GLN A 157 2.12 29.11 -22.81
C GLN A 157 2.15 27.59 -22.60
N ALA A 158 2.86 26.89 -23.49
CA ALA A 158 3.15 25.48 -23.34
C ALA A 158 3.99 25.20 -22.08
N MET A 159 3.92 23.96 -21.60
CA MET A 159 4.84 23.45 -20.56
C MET A 159 6.27 23.28 -21.11
N THR A 160 7.25 23.14 -20.22
CA THR A 160 8.61 22.76 -20.63
C THR A 160 8.61 21.37 -21.25
N THR A 161 9.53 21.11 -22.17
CA THR A 161 9.56 19.85 -22.96
C THR A 161 9.71 18.59 -22.11
N ASP A 162 10.30 18.71 -20.92
CA ASP A 162 10.53 17.62 -19.99
C ASP A 162 9.46 17.50 -18.90
N ALA A 163 8.48 18.41 -18.86
CA ALA A 163 7.51 18.50 -17.77
C ALA A 163 6.65 17.24 -17.65
N GLU A 164 6.15 16.73 -18.77
CA GLU A 164 5.31 15.54 -18.80
C GLU A 164 6.06 14.31 -18.25
N THR A 165 7.29 14.08 -18.73
CA THR A 165 8.14 12.98 -18.26
C THR A 165 8.47 13.11 -16.78
N SER A 166 8.95 14.28 -16.34
CA SER A 166 9.38 14.49 -14.96
C SER A 166 8.24 14.33 -13.95
N VAL A 167 7.04 14.86 -14.25
CA VAL A 167 5.87 14.68 -13.37
C VAL A 167 5.38 13.24 -13.39
N SER A 168 5.35 12.60 -14.57
CA SER A 168 4.91 11.21 -14.70
C SER A 168 5.82 10.25 -13.95
N GLU A 169 7.14 10.42 -14.03
CA GLU A 169 8.12 9.62 -13.29
C GLU A 169 7.95 9.82 -11.79
N ALA A 170 7.84 11.06 -11.30
CA ALA A 170 7.65 11.31 -9.87
C ALA A 170 6.35 10.72 -9.31
N LEU A 171 5.24 10.75 -10.07
CA LEU A 171 3.98 10.12 -9.65
C LEU A 171 4.05 8.59 -9.70
N ARG A 172 4.83 8.01 -10.62
CA ARG A 172 5.12 6.57 -10.63
C ARG A 172 6.02 6.16 -9.48
N ASP A 173 7.00 6.97 -9.15
CA ASP A 173 7.88 6.78 -7.99
C ASP A 173 7.08 6.77 -6.69
N LEU A 174 6.03 7.60 -6.60
CA LEU A 174 5.10 7.58 -5.47
C LEU A 174 4.31 6.25 -5.40
N ALA A 175 3.94 5.66 -6.54
CA ALA A 175 3.35 4.32 -6.56
C ALA A 175 4.38 3.23 -6.21
N PHE A 176 5.62 3.31 -6.70
CA PHE A 176 6.69 2.39 -6.28
C PHE A 176 6.97 2.45 -4.78
N TRP A 177 6.94 3.65 -4.20
CA TRP A 177 7.05 3.85 -2.77
C TRP A 177 5.94 3.10 -2.01
N LEU A 178 4.67 3.26 -2.42
CA LEU A 178 3.54 2.55 -1.82
C LEU A 178 3.71 1.03 -1.90
N TYR A 179 4.09 0.51 -3.07
CA TYR A 179 4.30 -0.92 -3.25
C TYR A 179 5.36 -1.48 -2.30
N ARG A 180 6.44 -0.72 -2.07
CA ARG A 180 7.48 -1.07 -1.09
C ARG A 180 6.96 -1.05 0.35
N GLN A 181 6.08 -0.12 0.71
CA GLN A 181 5.47 -0.12 2.06
C GLN A 181 4.56 -1.34 2.26
N LEU A 182 3.79 -1.72 1.22
CA LEU A 182 2.97 -2.93 1.25
C LEU A 182 3.84 -4.18 1.40
N GLU A 183 4.97 -4.26 0.70
CA GLU A 183 5.92 -5.38 0.82
C GLU A 183 6.51 -5.45 2.23
N ASN A 184 6.96 -4.31 2.78
CA ASN A 184 7.50 -4.25 4.15
C ASN A 184 6.48 -4.70 5.20
N GLU A 185 5.22 -4.25 5.10
CA GLU A 185 4.15 -4.63 6.02
C GLU A 185 3.83 -6.13 5.92
N TYR A 186 3.77 -6.66 4.69
CA TYR A 186 3.54 -8.08 4.45
C TYR A 186 4.68 -8.94 5.01
N ASP A 187 5.92 -8.56 4.78
CA ASP A 187 7.11 -9.24 5.30
C ASP A 187 7.14 -9.23 6.83
N TRP A 188 6.80 -8.09 7.45
CA TRP A 188 6.70 -8.00 8.90
C TRP A 188 5.61 -8.91 9.46
N MET A 189 4.39 -8.82 8.93
CA MET A 189 3.24 -9.60 9.39
C MET A 189 3.44 -11.12 9.21
N THR A 190 4.17 -11.53 8.17
CA THR A 190 4.43 -12.95 7.89
C THR A 190 5.73 -13.48 8.52
N SER A 191 6.49 -12.61 9.19
CA SER A 191 7.69 -12.99 9.95
C SER A 191 7.37 -14.00 11.06
N ASP A 192 8.33 -14.88 11.38
CA ASP A 192 8.16 -15.87 12.44
C ASP A 192 7.75 -15.22 13.78
N SER A 193 8.37 -14.09 14.13
CA SER A 193 8.08 -13.38 15.38
C SER A 193 6.65 -12.81 15.45
N ALA A 194 6.17 -12.19 14.36
CA ALA A 194 4.82 -11.63 14.33
C ALA A 194 3.78 -12.75 14.32
N VAL A 195 4.05 -13.84 13.59
CA VAL A 195 3.19 -15.03 13.58
C VAL A 195 3.14 -15.69 14.95
N ASP A 196 4.27 -15.82 15.63
CA ASP A 196 4.33 -16.38 16.99
C ASP A 196 3.52 -15.54 17.97
N GLU A 197 3.73 -14.22 17.97
CA GLU A 197 2.99 -13.29 18.81
C GLU A 197 1.49 -13.38 18.56
N ALA A 198 1.07 -13.39 17.28
CA ALA A 198 -0.33 -13.47 16.94
C ALA A 198 -0.96 -14.83 17.29
N ILE A 199 -0.24 -15.95 17.12
CA ILE A 199 -0.70 -17.27 17.56
C ILE A 199 -0.93 -17.29 19.09
N LEU A 200 -0.01 -16.68 19.84
CA LEU A 200 -0.10 -16.61 21.30
C LEU A 200 -1.24 -15.70 21.78
N ILE A 201 -1.41 -14.52 21.16
CA ILE A 201 -2.50 -13.58 21.49
C ILE A 201 -3.87 -14.20 21.23
N ASN A 202 -4.02 -14.95 20.14
CA ASN A 202 -5.27 -15.62 19.80
C ASN A 202 -5.49 -16.95 20.55
N GLU A 203 -4.58 -17.32 21.45
CA GLU A 203 -4.63 -18.54 22.27
C GLU A 203 -4.85 -19.82 21.43
N TYR A 204 -4.31 -19.86 20.21
CA TYR A 204 -4.47 -21.03 19.36
C TYR A 204 -3.75 -22.24 19.95
N THR A 205 -4.43 -23.39 19.89
CA THR A 205 -3.89 -24.66 20.38
C THR A 205 -3.67 -25.64 19.25
N PHE A 206 -2.69 -26.52 19.44
CA PHE A 206 -2.20 -27.45 18.44
C PHE A 206 -2.07 -28.86 19.02
N THR A 207 -2.13 -29.86 18.17
CA THR A 207 -1.66 -31.22 18.52
C THR A 207 -0.14 -31.24 18.64
N LYS A 208 0.43 -32.29 19.24
CA LYS A 208 1.89 -32.48 19.33
C LYS A 208 2.62 -32.40 17.98
N ALA A 209 1.92 -32.65 16.87
CA ALA A 209 2.47 -32.60 15.52
C ALA A 209 2.42 -31.20 14.87
N GLY A 210 1.93 -30.17 15.57
CA GLY A 210 1.79 -28.80 15.06
C GLY A 210 0.52 -28.55 14.26
N ILE A 211 -0.46 -29.46 14.31
CA ILE A 211 -1.74 -29.31 13.60
C ILE A 211 -2.72 -28.53 14.47
N ARG A 212 -3.35 -27.49 13.93
CA ARG A 212 -4.37 -26.66 14.62
C ARG A 212 -5.49 -27.54 15.20
N PHE A 213 -5.88 -27.30 16.45
CA PHE A 213 -6.94 -28.02 17.14
C PHE A 213 -8.02 -27.11 17.74
N GLY A 214 -9.26 -27.22 17.25
CA GLY A 214 -10.38 -26.32 17.60
C GLY A 214 -10.43 -25.15 16.64
#